data_AF-X8IA15-F1
#
_entry.id   AF-X8IA15-F1
#
_cell.length_a   1.000
_cell.length_b   1.000
_cell.length_c   1.000
_cell.angle_alpha   90.00
_cell.angle_beta   90.00
_cell.angle_gamma   90.00
#
_symmetry.space_group_name_H-M   'P 1'
#
loop_
_entity.id
_entity.type
_entity.pdbx_description
1 polymer ?
#
loop_
_entity_poly.entity_id
_entity_poly.type
_entity_poly.pdbx_seq_one_letter_code
_entity_poly.pdbx_strand_id
1 'polypeptide(L)'
;SFLWMMYRCGWAEKENQERVLAIDIKREAFDEIVKYSVISSYKANLGITEDKWKEEVKNSLVRCQWDPERDIYGKPIGRRSIQLGIRGEAVVKYVNEWIVKITDITDEVKKIK
;
A
#
# COMPACT_ATOMS: atom_id res chain seq x y z
N SER A 1 -1.37 6.46 0.95
CA SER A 1 -1.98 7.73 0.48
C SER A 1 -3.49 7.58 0.42
N PHE A 2 -4.24 8.54 0.95
CA PHE A 2 -5.70 8.57 0.87
C PHE A 2 -6.20 8.79 -0.57
N LEU A 3 -5.69 9.80 -1.27
CA LEU A 3 -6.12 10.14 -2.63
C LEU A 3 -5.76 9.07 -3.66
N TRP A 4 -4.67 8.32 -3.44
CA TRP A 4 -4.38 7.12 -4.23
C TRP A 4 -5.49 6.08 -4.09
N MET A 5 -5.96 5.81 -2.87
CA MET A 5 -7.08 4.89 -2.65
C MET A 5 -8.37 5.40 -3.30
N MET A 6 -8.65 6.71 -3.20
CA MET A 6 -9.85 7.31 -3.82
C MET A 6 -9.83 7.20 -5.34
N TYR A 7 -8.66 7.37 -5.97
CA TYR A 7 -8.50 7.11 -7.40
C TYR A 7 -8.76 5.62 -7.76
N ARG A 8 -8.31 4.69 -6.91
CA ARG A 8 -8.46 3.25 -7.15
C ARG A 8 -9.91 2.81 -7.06
N CYS A 9 -10.62 3.15 -5.99
CA CYS A 9 -12.03 2.83 -5.82
C CYS A 9 -13.00 3.78 -6.54
N GLY A 10 -12.48 4.86 -7.13
CA GLY A 10 -13.31 5.90 -7.75
C GLY A 10 -14.26 6.52 -6.75
N TRP A 11 -13.75 6.97 -5.60
CA TRP A 11 -14.57 7.58 -4.54
C TRP A 11 -15.72 6.70 -4.05
N ALA A 12 -15.50 5.38 -4.00
CA ALA A 12 -16.50 4.37 -3.63
C ALA A 12 -17.67 4.21 -4.62
N GLU A 13 -17.47 4.59 -5.89
CA GLU A 13 -18.48 4.44 -6.96
C GLU A 13 -18.19 3.27 -7.92
N LYS A 14 -16.96 2.73 -7.93
CA LYS A 14 -16.64 1.60 -8.83
C LYS A 14 -17.25 0.30 -8.32
N GLU A 15 -17.77 -0.48 -9.25
CA GLU A 15 -18.30 -1.81 -9.00
C GLU A 15 -17.29 -2.68 -8.25
N ASN A 16 -17.74 -3.35 -7.19
CA ASN A 16 -16.96 -4.17 -6.26
C ASN A 16 -15.90 -3.40 -5.43
N GLN A 17 -15.98 -2.07 -5.37
CA GLN A 17 -15.11 -1.18 -4.59
C GLN A 17 -15.89 -0.05 -3.91
N GLU A 18 -17.11 -0.33 -3.45
CA GLU A 18 -18.06 0.66 -2.92
C GLU A 18 -17.90 0.95 -1.42
N ARG A 19 -16.92 0.31 -0.77
CA ARG A 19 -16.63 0.46 0.66
C ARG A 19 -15.18 0.89 0.86
N VAL A 20 -14.99 1.87 1.73
CA VAL A 20 -13.68 2.38 2.11
C VAL A 20 -13.49 2.21 3.60
N LEU A 21 -12.49 1.42 3.96
CA LEU A 21 -12.12 1.17 5.36
C LEU A 21 -10.79 1.87 5.67
N ALA A 22 -10.79 2.66 6.75
CA ALA A 22 -9.57 3.12 7.39
C ALA A 22 -9.12 2.05 8.40
N ILE A 23 -7.92 1.52 8.19
CA ILE A 23 -7.34 0.46 9.02
C ILE A 23 -6.17 1.05 9.78
N ASP A 24 -6.31 1.10 11.11
CA ASP A 24 -5.24 1.49 11.99
C ASP A 24 -4.44 0.24 12.37
N ILE A 25 -3.12 0.34 12.24
CA ILE A 25 -2.19 -0.71 12.65
C ILE A 25 -1.26 -0.21 13.75
N LYS A 26 -0.70 -1.13 14.52
CA LYS A 26 0.36 -0.81 15.48
C LYS A 26 1.54 -0.13 14.77
N ARG A 27 2.16 0.83 15.44
CA ARG A 27 3.32 1.54 14.86
C ARG A 27 4.49 0.59 14.57
N GLU A 28 4.78 -0.32 15.48
CA GLU A 28 5.82 -1.34 15.34
C GLU A 28 5.60 -2.24 14.11
N ALA A 29 4.34 -2.54 13.77
CA ALA A 29 4.01 -3.30 12.57
C ALA A 29 4.37 -2.53 11.30
N PHE A 30 4.08 -1.23 11.25
CA PHE A 30 4.49 -0.39 10.12
C PHE A 30 6.01 -0.36 9.96
N ASP A 31 6.74 -0.19 11.06
CA ASP A 31 8.20 -0.17 11.04
C ASP A 31 8.77 -1.54 10.59
N GLU A 32 8.18 -2.66 11.02
CA GLU A 32 8.51 -4.02 10.54
C GLU A 32 8.27 -4.17 9.03
N ILE A 33 7.10 -3.78 8.54
CA ILE A 33 6.74 -3.85 7.12
C ILE A 33 7.74 -3.07 6.27
N VAL A 34 8.07 -1.83 6.66
CA VAL A 34 9.01 -0.99 5.92
C VAL A 34 10.42 -1.60 5.95
N LYS A 35 10.89 -2.04 7.12
CA LYS A 35 12.23 -2.61 7.29
C LYS A 35 12.48 -3.84 6.43
N TYR A 36 11.48 -4.71 6.26
CA TYR A 36 11.60 -5.94 5.48
C TYR A 36 11.10 -5.81 4.04
N SER A 37 10.74 -4.61 3.60
CA SER A 37 10.25 -4.40 2.24
C SER A 37 11.37 -4.47 1.20
N VAL A 38 11.09 -5.13 0.08
CA VAL A 38 11.97 -5.20 -1.09
C VAL A 38 11.33 -4.43 -2.25
N ILE A 39 12.10 -3.59 -2.93
CA ILE A 39 11.62 -2.82 -4.09
C ILE A 39 11.14 -3.79 -5.17
N SER A 40 9.91 -3.62 -5.64
CA SER A 40 9.27 -4.57 -6.57
C SER A 40 9.63 -4.37 -8.04
N SER A 41 10.55 -3.44 -8.36
CA SER A 41 10.99 -3.16 -9.73
C SER A 41 12.50 -3.02 -9.75
N TYR A 42 13.14 -3.76 -10.64
CA TYR A 42 14.58 -3.67 -10.83
C TYR A 42 14.99 -2.33 -11.44
N LYS A 43 16.11 -1.78 -10.97
CA LYS A 43 16.83 -0.69 -11.61
C LYS A 43 18.32 -0.98 -11.52
N ALA A 44 19.07 -0.65 -12.58
CA ALA A 44 20.51 -0.91 -12.64
C ALA A 44 21.31 -0.23 -11.51
N ASN A 45 20.78 0.85 -10.93
CA ASN A 45 21.39 1.58 -9.83
C ASN A 45 21.04 1.04 -8.43
N LEU A 46 20.39 -0.12 -8.31
CA LEU A 46 20.09 -0.74 -7.01
C LEU A 46 21.33 -1.33 -6.32
N GLY A 47 22.48 -1.42 -7.00
CA GLY A 47 23.70 -1.98 -6.42
C GLY A 47 23.68 -3.50 -6.28
N ILE A 48 22.70 -4.19 -6.86
CA ILE A 48 22.59 -5.65 -6.93
C ILE A 48 22.29 -6.09 -8.36
N THR A 49 22.60 -7.34 -8.68
CA THR A 49 22.26 -7.92 -9.98
C THR A 49 20.76 -8.18 -10.09
N GLU A 50 20.25 -8.26 -11.32
CA GLU A 50 18.84 -8.58 -11.57
C GLU A 50 18.44 -9.93 -10.98
N ASP A 51 19.32 -10.93 -11.05
CA ASP A 51 19.06 -12.27 -10.49
C ASP A 51 18.97 -12.25 -8.97
N LYS A 52 19.89 -11.53 -8.29
CA LYS A 52 19.82 -11.35 -6.83
C LYS A 52 18.54 -10.60 -6.44
N TRP A 53 18.18 -9.55 -7.17
CA TRP A 53 16.92 -8.83 -6.96
C TRP A 53 15.69 -9.74 -7.11
N LYS A 54 15.66 -10.59 -8.15
CA LYS A 54 14.58 -11.57 -8.36
C LYS A 54 14.45 -12.52 -7.18
N GLU A 55 15.58 -13.00 -6.65
CA GLU A 55 15.61 -13.86 -5.48
C GLU A 55 15.08 -13.15 -4.22
N GLU A 56 15.54 -11.93 -3.94
CA GLU A 56 15.06 -11.11 -2.82
C GLU A 56 13.55 -10.84 -2.93
N VAL A 57 13.07 -10.48 -4.11
CA VAL A 57 11.63 -10.25 -4.38
C VAL A 57 10.81 -11.54 -4.31
N LYS A 58 11.40 -12.69 -4.61
CA LYS A 58 10.75 -14.01 -4.50
C LYS A 58 10.62 -14.45 -3.05
N ASN A 59 11.65 -14.20 -2.22
CA ASN A 59 11.69 -14.65 -0.82
C ASN A 59 11.09 -13.63 0.16
N SER A 60 10.93 -12.36 -0.22
CA SER A 60 10.40 -11.33 0.67
C SER A 60 8.92 -11.50 1.01
N LEU A 61 8.53 -11.23 2.25
CA LEU A 61 7.13 -11.15 2.66
C LEU A 61 6.48 -9.80 2.36
N VAL A 62 7.29 -8.78 2.02
CA VAL A 62 6.82 -7.41 1.79
C VAL A 62 7.46 -6.81 0.53
N ARG A 63 6.64 -6.32 -0.39
CA ARG A 63 7.07 -5.64 -1.61
C ARG A 63 6.77 -4.15 -1.52
N CYS A 64 7.75 -3.31 -1.82
CA CYS A 64 7.59 -1.86 -1.89
C CYS A 64 7.48 -1.41 -3.35
N GLN A 65 6.37 -0.75 -3.68
CA GLN A 65 6.12 -0.04 -4.92
C GLN A 65 6.13 1.46 -4.67
N TRP A 66 6.62 2.22 -5.63
CA TRP A 66 6.48 3.67 -5.63
C TRP A 66 5.41 4.04 -6.63
N ASP A 67 4.25 4.48 -6.14
CA ASP A 67 3.11 4.89 -6.97
C ASP A 67 3.05 6.42 -7.08
N PRO A 68 2.54 6.96 -8.20
CA PRO A 68 2.35 8.39 -8.33
C PRO A 68 1.29 8.86 -7.32
N GLU A 69 1.60 9.92 -6.59
CA GLU A 69 0.60 10.58 -5.78
C GLU A 69 -0.38 11.36 -6.66
N ARG A 70 -1.63 11.51 -6.20
CA ARG A 70 -2.68 12.19 -6.94
C ARG A 70 -3.33 13.33 -6.15
N ASP A 71 -3.90 14.28 -6.88
CA ASP A 71 -4.84 15.25 -6.34
C ASP A 71 -6.27 14.68 -6.23
N ILE A 72 -7.20 15.51 -5.74
CA ILE A 72 -8.63 15.14 -5.59
C ILE A 72 -9.33 14.81 -6.94
N TYR A 73 -8.75 15.22 -8.07
CA TYR A 73 -9.25 14.95 -9.40
C TYR A 73 -8.59 13.72 -10.03
N GLY A 74 -7.66 13.06 -9.33
CA GLY A 74 -6.92 11.89 -9.81
C GLY A 74 -5.70 12.22 -10.67
N LYS A 75 -5.33 13.49 -10.82
CA LYS A 75 -4.15 13.91 -11.60
C LYS A 75 -2.87 13.70 -10.79
N PRO A 76 -1.79 13.18 -11.39
CA PRO A 76 -0.50 13.05 -10.71
C PRO A 76 0.08 14.40 -10.30
N ILE A 77 0.65 14.50 -9.09
CA ILE A 77 1.17 15.77 -8.53
C ILE A 77 2.70 15.83 -8.38
N GLY A 78 3.44 14.99 -9.11
CA GLY A 78 4.91 15.07 -9.17
C GLY A 78 5.66 14.50 -7.95
N ARG A 79 4.97 14.09 -6.88
CA ARG A 79 5.53 13.27 -5.79
C ARG A 79 5.02 11.84 -5.85
N ARG A 80 5.69 10.93 -5.12
CA ARG A 80 5.32 9.51 -5.07
C ARG A 80 4.99 9.09 -3.64
N SER A 81 4.17 8.06 -3.53
CA SER A 81 3.82 7.41 -2.27
C SER A 81 4.28 5.96 -2.34
N ILE A 82 4.68 5.39 -1.20
CA ILE A 82 4.96 3.96 -1.11
C ILE A 82 3.65 3.17 -1.02
N GLN A 83 3.58 2.07 -1.76
CA GLN A 83 2.57 1.03 -1.63
C GLN A 83 3.27 -0.23 -1.18
N LEU A 84 2.88 -0.74 -0.01
CA LEU A 84 3.48 -1.90 0.64
C LEU A 84 2.55 -3.10 0.44
N GLY A 85 2.94 -4.03 -0.41
CA GLY A 85 2.24 -5.29 -0.60
C GLY A 85 2.76 -6.35 0.37
N ILE A 86 1.91 -6.82 1.27
CA ILE A 86 2.23 -7.88 2.24
C ILE A 86 1.73 -9.24 1.72
N ARG A 87 2.43 -10.32 2.06
CA ARG A 87 2.06 -11.71 1.70
C ARG A 87 2.56 -12.73 2.70
N GLY A 88 2.08 -13.97 2.60
CA GLY A 88 2.49 -15.08 3.45
C GLY A 88 2.21 -14.78 4.92
N GLU A 89 3.18 -15.08 5.79
CA GLU A 89 3.05 -14.90 7.24
C GLU A 89 2.80 -13.43 7.65
N ALA A 90 3.26 -12.45 6.86
CA ALA A 90 2.98 -11.05 7.14
C ALA A 90 1.48 -10.73 7.05
N VAL A 91 0.71 -11.45 6.22
CA VAL A 91 -0.77 -11.32 6.18
C VAL A 91 -1.39 -11.88 7.44
N VAL A 92 -0.88 -13.01 7.94
CA VAL A 92 -1.37 -13.63 9.18
C VAL A 92 -1.17 -12.68 10.36
N LYS A 93 0.03 -12.10 10.49
CA LYS A 93 0.31 -11.08 11.51
C LYS A 93 -0.55 -9.83 11.31
N TYR A 94 -0.69 -9.36 10.07
CA TYR A 94 -1.52 -8.19 9.76
C TYR A 94 -2.94 -8.34 10.30
N VAL A 95 -3.60 -9.47 9.97
CA VAL A 95 -4.98 -9.73 10.35
C VAL A 95 -5.14 -9.99 11.84
N ASN A 96 -4.27 -10.80 12.46
CA ASN A 96 -4.49 -11.30 13.81
C ASN A 96 -3.81 -10.46 14.91
N GLU A 97 -2.79 -9.67 14.58
CA GLU A 97 -1.92 -9.06 15.59
C GLU A 97 -1.69 -7.55 15.40
N TRP A 98 -1.66 -7.08 14.15
CA TRP A 98 -1.24 -5.70 13.86
C TRP A 98 -2.39 -4.72 13.74
N ILE A 99 -3.56 -5.13 13.25
CA ILE A 99 -4.74 -4.27 13.19
C ILE A 99 -5.23 -3.99 14.61
N VAL A 100 -5.42 -2.70 14.92
CA VAL A 100 -5.96 -2.26 16.21
C VAL A 100 -7.35 -1.65 16.09
N LYS A 101 -7.70 -1.15 14.90
CA LYS A 101 -9.02 -0.56 14.63
C LYS A 101 -9.34 -0.62 13.15
N ILE A 102 -10.61 -0.84 12.85
CA ILE A 102 -11.18 -0.69 11.51
C ILE A 102 -12.33 0.31 11.61
N THR A 103 -12.28 1.35 10.80
CA THR A 103 -13.35 2.36 10.72
C THR A 103 -13.87 2.37 9.28
N ASP A 104 -15.16 2.11 9.09
CA ASP A 104 -15.80 2.38 7.81
C ASP A 104 -15.94 3.89 7.64
N ILE A 105 -15.28 4.43 6.62
CA ILE A 105 -15.28 5.87 6.30
C ILE A 105 -15.99 6.15 4.96
N THR A 106 -16.81 5.21 4.49
CA THR A 106 -17.47 5.29 3.17
C THR A 106 -18.35 6.53 3.05
N ASP A 107 -19.10 6.87 4.10
CA ASP A 107 -20.01 8.02 4.07
C ASP A 107 -19.25 9.34 4.07
N GLU A 108 -18.12 9.42 4.80
CA GLU A 108 -17.22 10.57 4.79
C GLU A 108 -16.58 10.76 3.42
N VAL A 109 -16.15 9.67 2.77
CA VAL A 109 -15.60 9.70 1.41
C VAL A 109 -16.61 10.27 0.42
N LYS A 110 -17.85 9.76 0.44
CA LYS A 110 -18.94 10.21 -0.46
C LYS A 110 -19.39 11.66 -0.21
N LYS A 111 -19.10 12.22 0.97
CA LYS A 111 -19.37 13.64 1.25
C LYS A 111 -18.33 14.57 0.65
N ILE A 112 -17.13 14.07 0.36
CA ILE A 112 -16.06 14.88 -0.24
C ILE A 112 -16.29 15.05 -1.75
N LYS A 113 -16.75 14.00 -2.43
CA LYS A 113 -17.03 13.97 -3.85
C LYS A 113 -18.16 13.00 -4.13
#